data_AF-A0A6C9EF91-F1
#
_entry.id   AF-A0A6C9EF91-F1
#
_cell.length_a   1.000
_cell.length_b   1.000
_cell.length_c   1.000
_cell.angle_alpha   90.00
_cell.angle_beta   90.00
_cell.angle_gamma   90.00
#
_symmetry.space_group_name_H-M   'P 1'
#
loop_
_entity.id
_entity.type
_entity.pdbx_description
1 polymer ?
#
loop_
_entity_poly.entity_id
_entity_poly.type
_entity_poly.pdbx_seq_one_letter_code
_entity_poly.pdbx_strand_id
1 'polypeptide(L)'
;MNNLRKIAAGSLAAVLAFSMAACGSSNASSDGTGESTGKAVTVNEKSAKATSLADFGTMEDLEKAAKEEGALNVIALPHDWSNYGEVIESFKKMYPEIKVTELNPNASSK
;
A
#
# COMPACT_ATOMS: atom_id res chain seq x y z
N MET A 1 -31.64 -28.08 28.12
CA MET A 1 -31.16 -29.19 27.27
C MET A 1 -32.33 -29.80 26.52
N ASN A 2 -32.47 -29.49 25.22
CA ASN A 2 -33.33 -30.25 24.31
C ASN A 2 -32.51 -30.56 23.06
N ASN A 3 -32.14 -31.84 22.95
CA ASN A 3 -31.32 -32.34 21.88
C ASN A 3 -32.21 -32.87 20.73
N LEU A 4 -31.71 -32.62 19.52
CA LEU A 4 -31.48 -33.61 18.46
C LEU A 4 -32.47 -33.74 17.29
N ARG A 5 -31.84 -33.65 16.10
CA ARG A 5 -32.11 -34.31 14.80
C ARG A 5 -33.18 -33.69 13.90
N LYS A 6 -32.70 -32.96 12.89
CA LYS A 6 -33.06 -33.23 11.49
C LYS A 6 -31.81 -33.15 10.60
N ILE A 7 -31.38 -34.32 10.17
CA ILE A 7 -30.43 -34.56 9.08
C ILE A 7 -31.21 -34.38 7.78
N ALA A 8 -30.62 -33.76 6.75
CA ALA A 8 -30.50 -34.32 5.40
C ALA A 8 -30.41 -33.23 4.32
N ALA A 9 -29.51 -33.51 3.37
CA ALA A 9 -29.51 -33.08 1.97
C ALA A 9 -29.40 -31.56 1.73
N GLY A 10 -28.46 -31.08 0.94
CA GLY A 10 -27.70 -31.70 -0.12
C GLY A 10 -27.09 -30.58 -0.96
N SER A 11 -26.39 -30.98 -2.01
CA SER A 11 -25.70 -30.12 -2.97
C SER A 11 -24.44 -29.44 -2.45
N LEU A 12 -23.38 -30.25 -2.51
CA LEU A 12 -22.03 -29.86 -2.90
C LEU A 12 -22.09 -29.13 -4.27
N ALA A 13 -22.60 -27.91 -4.30
CA ALA A 13 -22.64 -27.07 -5.48
C ALA A 13 -21.49 -26.07 -5.41
N ALA A 14 -20.41 -26.46 -6.08
CA ALA A 14 -19.45 -25.62 -6.78
C ALA A 14 -19.38 -24.14 -6.36
N VAL A 15 -18.36 -23.80 -5.58
CA VAL A 15 -17.71 -22.49 -5.70
C VAL A 15 -16.20 -22.70 -5.80
N LEU A 16 -15.79 -23.45 -6.83
CA LEU A 16 -14.44 -23.37 -7.40
C LEU A 16 -14.41 -22.17 -8.36
N ALA A 17 -14.55 -20.97 -7.80
CA ALA A 17 -14.32 -19.72 -8.50
C ALA A 17 -13.36 -18.88 -7.67
N PHE A 18 -12.14 -19.40 -7.51
CA PHE A 18 -11.00 -18.61 -7.08
C PHE A 18 -10.15 -18.29 -8.31
N SER A 19 -10.78 -17.61 -9.27
CA SER A 19 -10.11 -17.11 -10.46
C SER A 19 -9.59 -15.71 -10.15
N MET A 20 -8.32 -15.66 -9.76
CA MET A 20 -7.35 -14.60 -10.10
C MET A 20 -7.94 -13.18 -10.26
N ALA A 21 -8.39 -12.58 -9.17
CA ALA A 21 -8.19 -11.15 -8.99
C ALA A 21 -6.71 -10.95 -8.59
N ALA A 22 -5.84 -11.08 -9.58
CA ALA A 22 -4.44 -10.65 -9.51
C ALA A 22 -4.19 -9.65 -10.66
N CYS A 23 -5.12 -8.71 -10.82
CA CYS A 23 -5.07 -7.40 -11.56
C CYS A 23 -6.26 -6.55 -11.05
N GLY A 24 -6.21 -5.58 -10.11
CA GLY A 24 -5.14 -4.65 -9.71
C GLY A 24 -4.55 -4.79 -8.29
N SER A 25 -3.44 -5.48 -8.17
CA SER A 25 -3.65 -6.85 -8.60
C SER A 25 -4.42 -7.62 -7.55
N SER A 26 -5.72 -7.32 -7.40
CA SER A 26 -6.39 -7.23 -6.11
C SER A 26 -6.66 -8.57 -5.40
N ASN A 27 -5.87 -8.84 -4.37
CA ASN A 27 -6.17 -9.60 -3.15
C ASN A 27 -6.64 -11.06 -3.27
N ALA A 28 -5.75 -11.98 -2.89
CA ALA A 28 -6.09 -13.31 -2.42
C ALA A 28 -5.04 -13.84 -1.44
N SER A 29 -5.49 -14.22 -0.25
CA SER A 29 -4.68 -14.83 0.80
C SER A 29 -4.00 -16.12 0.32
N SER A 30 -2.70 -16.23 0.58
CA SER A 30 -2.02 -17.50 0.76
C SER A 30 -0.96 -17.30 1.83
N ASP A 31 -0.99 -18.25 2.75
CA ASP A 31 -0.15 -18.42 3.93
C ASP A 31 1.32 -18.13 3.62
N GLY A 32 1.80 -17.03 4.17
CA GLY A 32 3.16 -16.55 4.00
C GLY A 32 3.40 -15.51 5.07
N THR A 33 4.18 -15.91 6.09
CA THR A 33 4.68 -15.07 7.18
C THR A 33 5.62 -13.99 6.60
N GLY A 34 5.04 -13.03 5.88
CA GLY A 34 5.64 -11.78 5.49
C GLY A 34 4.90 -10.70 6.26
N GLU A 35 5.41 -10.39 7.44
CA GLU A 35 4.98 -9.23 8.23
C GLU A 35 5.24 -7.96 7.41
N SER A 36 4.29 -7.60 6.56
CA SER A 36 4.18 -6.23 6.08
C SER A 36 3.48 -5.47 7.19
N THR A 37 4.27 -4.90 8.11
CA THR A 37 3.79 -3.91 9.09
C THR A 37 3.35 -2.59 8.42
N GLY A 38 2.99 -2.62 7.14
CA GLY A 38 2.36 -1.51 6.46
C GLY A 38 0.94 -1.37 7.01
N LYS A 39 0.72 -0.36 7.86
CA LYS A 39 -0.61 0.08 8.24
C LYS A 39 -1.45 0.20 6.96
N ALA A 40 -2.56 -0.53 6.88
CA ALA A 40 -3.52 -0.36 5.78
C ALA A 40 -3.99 1.10 5.82
N VAL A 41 -3.47 1.92 4.90
CA VAL A 41 -3.94 3.28 4.70
C VAL A 41 -5.17 3.17 3.81
N THR A 42 -6.31 3.63 4.31
CA THR A 42 -7.50 3.81 3.49
C THR A 42 -7.21 4.92 2.48
N VAL A 43 -6.87 4.54 1.26
CA VAL A 43 -6.61 5.50 0.18
C VAL A 43 -7.92 6.17 -0.17
N ASN A 44 -7.95 7.51 -0.10
CA ASN A 44 -9.13 8.27 -0.53
C ASN A 44 -9.34 8.06 -2.04
N GLU A 45 -10.56 7.72 -2.46
CA GLU A 45 -10.87 7.46 -3.88
C GLU A 45 -10.50 8.64 -4.81
N LYS A 46 -10.55 9.87 -4.28
CA LYS A 46 -10.10 11.08 -4.98
C LYS A 46 -8.60 11.04 -5.25
N SER A 47 -7.80 10.72 -4.24
CA SER A 47 -6.35 10.57 -4.35
C SER A 47 -5.96 9.42 -5.28
N ALA A 48 -6.73 8.32 -5.25
CA ALA A 48 -6.50 7.15 -6.12
C ALA A 48 -6.79 7.41 -7.60
N LYS A 49 -7.65 8.37 -7.94
CA LYS A 49 -8.04 8.72 -9.32
C LYS A 49 -7.39 10.00 -9.83
N ALA A 50 -6.73 10.78 -8.99
CA ALA A 50 -6.10 12.03 -9.39
C ALA A 50 -4.97 11.76 -10.39
N THR A 51 -5.02 12.41 -11.55
CA THR A 51 -3.97 12.36 -12.57
C THR A 51 -3.19 13.66 -12.69
N SER A 52 -3.69 14.71 -12.02
CA SER A 52 -3.07 16.03 -11.93
C SER A 52 -3.21 16.58 -10.51
N LEU A 53 -2.43 17.62 -10.22
CA LEU A 53 -2.57 18.37 -8.96
C LEU A 53 -3.98 18.93 -8.80
N ALA A 54 -4.57 19.46 -9.88
CA ALA A 54 -5.92 20.02 -9.86
C ALA A 54 -6.99 18.98 -9.51
N ASP A 55 -6.79 17.70 -9.91
CA ASP A 55 -7.70 16.61 -9.54
C ASP A 55 -7.59 16.24 -8.06
N PHE A 56 -6.39 16.38 -7.48
CA PHE A 56 -6.15 16.15 -6.06
C PHE A 56 -6.67 17.32 -5.20
N GLY A 57 -6.35 18.56 -5.60
CA GLY A 57 -6.63 19.80 -4.88
C GLY A 57 -5.51 20.83 -5.12
N THR A 58 -4.83 21.21 -4.05
CA THR A 58 -3.68 22.13 -4.05
C THR A 58 -2.41 21.46 -3.55
N MET A 59 -1.27 22.16 -3.63
CA MET A 59 -0.01 21.64 -3.09
C MET A 59 -0.07 21.55 -1.56
N GLU A 60 -0.72 22.51 -0.92
CA GLU A 60 -0.94 22.53 0.52
C GLU A 60 -1.80 21.34 0.97
N ASP A 61 -2.81 20.96 0.19
CA ASP A 61 -3.64 19.78 0.46
C ASP A 61 -2.83 18.49 0.36
N LEU A 62 -1.92 18.39 -0.62
CA LEU A 62 -1.00 17.25 -0.77
C LEU A 62 -0.06 17.14 0.42
N GLU A 63 0.55 18.25 0.83
CA GLU A 63 1.43 18.28 1.99
C GLU A 63 0.69 17.85 3.26
N LYS A 64 -0.53 18.37 3.48
CA LYS A 64 -1.36 17.98 4.62
C LYS A 64 -1.69 16.49 4.60
N ALA A 65 -2.10 15.95 3.46
CA ALA A 65 -2.40 14.53 3.32
C ALA A 65 -1.16 13.66 3.57
N ALA A 66 0.01 14.04 3.03
CA ALA A 66 1.26 13.32 3.24
C ALA A 66 1.70 13.32 4.71
N LYS A 67 1.49 14.43 5.43
CA LYS A 67 1.73 14.53 6.88
C LYS A 67 0.75 13.67 7.69
N GLU A 68 -0.51 13.60 7.27
CA GLU A 68 -1.52 12.72 7.89
C GLU A 68 -1.19 11.23 7.68
N GLU A 69 -0.65 10.86 6.52
CA GLU A 69 -0.13 9.51 6.26
C GLU A 69 1.15 9.20 7.06
N GLY A 70 2.04 10.19 7.20
CA GLY A 70 3.19 10.17 8.11
C GLY A 70 4.32 9.22 7.71
N ALA A 71 4.28 8.61 6.52
CA ALA A 71 5.31 7.71 6.04
C ALA A 71 5.53 7.81 4.53
N LEU A 72 6.79 7.81 4.11
CA LEU A 72 7.21 7.74 2.71
C LEU A 72 8.17 6.56 2.53
N ASN A 73 7.83 5.61 1.67
CA ASN A 73 8.72 4.50 1.33
C ASN A 73 9.38 4.75 -0.02
N VAL A 74 10.70 4.82 -0.06
CA VAL A 74 11.47 4.93 -1.30
C VAL A 74 12.20 3.62 -1.54
N ILE A 75 12.17 3.13 -2.78
CA ILE A 75 12.72 1.81 -3.15
C ILE A 75 13.75 2.03 -4.27
N ALA A 76 14.94 1.44 -4.13
CA ALA A 76 15.96 1.45 -5.17
C ALA A 76 16.37 2.87 -5.63
N LEU A 77 16.53 3.81 -4.69
CA LEU A 77 17.08 5.14 -4.95
C LEU A 77 18.51 5.24 -4.40
N PRO A 78 19.55 5.06 -5.25
CA PRO A 78 20.94 5.18 -4.82
C PRO A 78 21.27 6.62 -4.47
N HIS A 79 21.90 6.86 -3.32
CA HIS A 79 22.16 8.23 -2.83
C HIS A 79 23.17 9.00 -3.66
N ASP A 80 24.08 8.28 -4.31
CA ASP A 80 25.15 8.78 -5.16
C ASP A 80 24.69 9.07 -6.61
N TRP A 81 23.45 8.73 -6.96
CA TRP A 81 22.91 8.94 -8.30
C TRP A 81 21.84 10.04 -8.31
N SER A 82 21.94 10.94 -9.29
CA SER A 82 20.95 12.02 -9.54
C SER A 82 20.60 12.88 -8.31
N ASN A 83 21.54 13.06 -7.39
CA ASN A 83 21.35 13.88 -6.19
C ASN A 83 20.27 13.38 -5.21
N TYR A 84 19.90 12.08 -5.26
CA TYR A 84 18.85 11.55 -4.39
C TYR A 84 19.17 11.67 -2.90
N GLY A 85 20.43 11.51 -2.49
CA GLY A 85 20.83 11.68 -1.09
C GLY A 85 20.44 13.05 -0.54
N GLU A 86 20.83 14.13 -1.22
CA GLU A 86 20.51 15.49 -0.78
C GLU A 86 19.01 15.80 -0.83
N VAL A 87 18.29 15.28 -1.83
CA VAL A 87 16.84 15.46 -1.94
C VAL A 87 16.11 14.76 -0.80
N ILE A 88 16.48 13.52 -0.49
CA ILE A 88 15.89 12.75 0.62
C ILE A 88 16.21 13.42 1.96
N GLU A 89 17.44 13.90 2.15
CA GLU A 89 17.80 14.64 3.36
C GLU A 89 17.02 15.95 3.50
N SER A 90 16.91 16.71 2.42
CA SER A 90 16.17 17.97 2.41
C SER A 90 14.69 17.72 2.68
N PHE A 91 14.11 16.64 2.14
CA PHE A 91 12.75 16.23 2.44
C PHE A 91 12.57 15.89 3.93
N LYS A 92 13.47 15.09 4.52
CA LYS A 92 13.44 14.77 5.95
C LYS A 92 13.55 16.03 6.83
N LYS A 93 14.32 17.03 6.40
CA LYS A 93 14.46 18.32 7.11
C LYS A 93 13.21 19.19 6.99
N MET A 94 12.57 19.24 5.82
CA MET A 94 11.36 20.03 5.59
C MET A 94 10.10 19.40 6.20
N TYR A 95 10.03 18.07 6.24
CA TYR A 95 8.87 17.32 6.72
C TYR A 95 9.29 16.32 7.82
N PRO A 96 9.66 16.80 9.01
CA PRO A 96 10.15 15.92 10.08
C PRO A 96 9.07 14.95 10.60
N GLU A 97 7.79 15.26 10.42
CA GLU A 97 6.68 14.36 10.75
C GLU A 97 6.53 13.17 9.78
N ILE A 98 7.13 13.21 8.58
CA ILE A 98 7.03 12.12 7.60
C ILE A 98 8.23 11.19 7.74
N LYS A 99 7.98 9.95 8.19
CA LYS A 99 9.01 8.93 8.28
C LYS A 99 9.40 8.42 6.89
N VAL A 100 10.61 8.77 6.44
CA VAL A 100 11.18 8.21 5.20
C VAL A 100 11.83 6.86 5.49
N THR A 101 11.37 5.81 4.80
CA THR A 101 11.91 4.44 4.86
C THR A 101 12.52 4.10 3.51
N GLU A 102 13.79 3.72 3.52
CA GLU A 102 14.57 3.47 2.32
C GLU A 102 14.80 1.98 2.15
N LEU A 103 14.21 1.39 1.11
CA LEU A 103 14.24 -0.04 0.86
C LEU A 103 15.19 -0.34 -0.29
N ASN A 104 16.26 -1.07 0.03
CA ASN A 104 17.28 -1.51 -0.91
C ASN A 104 17.82 -0.35 -1.79
N PRO A 105 18.44 0.70 -1.21
CA PRO A 105 18.84 1.91 -1.93
C PRO A 105 19.80 1.63 -3.09
N ASN A 106 20.62 0.58 -3.01
CA ASN A 106 21.58 0.20 -4.05
C ASN A 106 21.05 -0.87 -5.03
N ALA A 107 19.73 -1.14 -5.05
CA ALA A 107 19.17 -2.11 -5.98
C ALA A 107 19.38 -1.64 -7.42
N SER A 108 19.83 -2.54 -8.28
CA SER A 108 20.04 -2.27 -9.71
C SER A 108 19.52 -3.46 -10.52
N SER A 109 18.82 -3.17 -11.62
CA SER A 109 18.33 -4.18 -12.55
C SER A 109 19.46 -4.59 -13.50
N LYS A 110 20.32 -5.51 -13.08
CA LYS A 110 21.20 -6.25 -13.99
C LYS A 110 20.50 -7.49 -14.53
#